data_AF-A0A6G1JRU8-F1
#
_entry.id   AF-A0A6G1JRU8-F1
#
_cell.length_a   1.000
_cell.length_b   1.000
_cell.length_c   1.000
_cell.angle_alpha   90.00
_cell.angle_beta   90.00
_cell.angle_gamma   90.00
#
_symmetry.space_group_name_H-M   'P 1'
#
loop_
_entity.id
_entity.type
_entity.pdbx_description
1 polymer ?
#
loop_
_entity_poly.entity_id
_entity_poly.type
_entity_poly.pdbx_seq_one_letter_code
_entity_poly.pdbx_strand_id
1 'polypeptide(L)'
;MASKKSLRSLISTTTCPLRPAQRPQPSLVRTSACAFSTTTPSRSSEYESEASERPRWQQTPARMRAPIRLRPLPKGPEFKVNEDPRKLDDAYKQMLGPGGDKVLTEEVKWLAITHKSFDHGRRGHNDRLAYLGRRIVELQTSHALLNSPQVEGWPKDSAGRPMPDEFGRRPFLHAALSGLPGLTKEAESQVLDKTRLAPIAERYGLDKVTRWKPKQAADLKGSGIDGIATTSLYSIIGAIALERGGEAANKVVQEKILTPLGFSFTS
;
A
#
# COMPACT_ATOMS: atom_id res chain seq x y z
N MET A 1 38.23 -53.46 29.42
CA MET A 1 36.96 -53.04 30.05
C MET A 1 36.33 -52.02 29.11
N ALA A 2 35.11 -52.10 28.58
CA ALA A 2 34.00 -53.06 28.62
C ALA A 2 33.37 -53.10 27.20
N SER A 3 33.27 -54.27 26.59
CA SER A 3 32.02 -54.97 26.18
C SER A 3 31.02 -54.13 25.37
N LYS A 4 31.04 -54.22 24.02
CA LYS A 4 30.18 -55.09 23.17
C LYS A 4 28.68 -55.06 23.55
N LYS A 5 27.83 -54.58 22.62
CA LYS A 5 26.70 -55.35 22.06
C LYS A 5 26.06 -54.68 20.85
N SER A 6 25.56 -55.56 19.98
CA SER A 6 25.13 -55.37 18.60
C SER A 6 23.59 -55.39 18.50
N LEU A 7 23.11 -54.68 17.48
CA LEU A 7 21.85 -54.79 16.72
C LEU A 7 20.82 -55.83 17.17
N ARG A 8 19.56 -55.39 17.37
CA ARG A 8 18.35 -56.14 16.97
C ARG A 8 17.21 -55.20 16.57
N SER A 9 16.78 -55.35 15.33
CA SER A 9 15.46 -54.98 14.82
C SER A 9 14.42 -56.00 15.32
N LEU A 10 13.21 -55.55 15.65
CA LEU A 10 12.00 -56.38 15.64
C LEU A 10 10.82 -55.58 15.09
N ILE A 11 10.27 -56.12 14.00
CA ILE A 11 8.95 -55.89 13.42
C ILE A 11 7.90 -56.57 14.34
N SER A 12 6.65 -56.06 14.44
CA SER A 12 5.41 -56.84 14.17
C SER A 12 4.10 -56.22 14.71
N THR A 13 3.14 -56.08 13.77
CA THR A 13 1.68 -56.38 13.80
C THR A 13 0.69 -55.77 14.81
N THR A 14 -0.25 -55.01 14.23
CA THR A 14 -1.71 -54.94 14.42
C THR A 14 -2.39 -55.80 15.50
N THR A 15 -3.31 -55.21 16.28
CA THR A 15 -4.77 -55.54 16.28
C THR A 15 -5.58 -54.63 17.22
N CYS A 16 -6.84 -54.43 16.83
CA CYS A 16 -7.90 -53.67 17.47
C CYS A 16 -8.42 -54.32 18.77
N PRO A 17 -8.96 -53.52 19.71
CA PRO A 17 -10.19 -53.94 20.37
C PRO A 17 -11.27 -52.86 20.27
N LEU A 18 -12.40 -53.26 19.67
CA LEU A 18 -13.68 -52.54 19.72
C LEU A 18 -14.18 -52.49 21.18
N ARG A 19 -14.50 -51.29 21.69
CA ARG A 19 -15.42 -51.08 22.82
C ARG A 19 -16.04 -49.67 22.74
N PRO A 20 -17.19 -49.44 23.38
CA PRO A 20 -18.45 -49.14 22.73
C PRO A 20 -18.75 -47.64 22.68
N ALA A 21 -19.67 -47.28 21.78
CA ALA A 21 -20.22 -45.94 21.62
C ALA A 21 -20.78 -45.39 22.94
N GLN A 22 -20.09 -44.40 23.51
CA GLN A 22 -20.65 -43.50 24.50
C GLN A 22 -21.18 -42.25 23.78
N ARG A 23 -22.44 -41.92 24.08
CA ARG A 23 -23.17 -40.77 23.53
C ARG A 23 -22.39 -39.47 23.78
N PRO A 24 -22.31 -38.55 22.82
CA PRO A 24 -21.71 -37.25 23.05
C PRO A 24 -22.60 -36.44 23.99
N GLN A 25 -22.11 -36.23 25.21
CA GLN A 25 -22.52 -35.11 26.06
C GLN A 25 -22.02 -33.83 25.39
N PRO A 26 -22.87 -32.83 25.05
CA PRO A 26 -22.38 -31.58 24.54
C PRO A 26 -21.74 -30.80 25.69
N SER A 27 -20.42 -30.95 25.86
CA SER A 27 -19.62 -29.96 26.59
C SER A 27 -19.54 -28.71 25.72
N LEU A 28 -20.57 -27.86 25.84
CA LEU A 28 -20.53 -26.49 25.38
C LEU A 28 -19.45 -25.77 26.18
N VAL A 29 -18.20 -25.83 25.72
CA VAL A 29 -17.21 -24.80 26.00
C VAL A 29 -17.72 -23.54 25.32
N ARG A 30 -18.61 -22.84 26.02
CA ARG A 30 -19.11 -21.52 25.67
C ARG A 30 -17.96 -20.56 25.84
N THR A 31 -17.12 -20.45 24.81
CA THR A 31 -16.32 -19.24 24.64
C THR A 31 -17.31 -18.09 24.60
N SER A 32 -17.22 -17.22 25.62
CA SER A 32 -17.96 -15.98 25.68
C SER A 32 -17.50 -15.10 24.53
N ALA A 33 -18.11 -15.28 23.36
CA ALA A 33 -18.21 -14.22 22.39
C ALA A 33 -18.98 -13.11 23.08
N CYS A 34 -18.27 -12.09 23.57
CA CYS A 34 -18.88 -10.82 23.90
C CYS A 34 -19.62 -10.37 22.65
N ALA A 35 -20.94 -10.49 22.65
CA ALA A 35 -21.77 -9.81 21.69
C ALA A 35 -21.41 -8.33 21.77
N PHE A 36 -20.93 -7.78 20.65
CA PHE A 36 -20.76 -6.34 20.52
C PHE A 36 -22.15 -5.73 20.67
N SER A 37 -22.48 -5.30 21.89
CA SER A 37 -23.70 -4.60 22.18
C SER A 37 -23.56 -3.22 21.55
N THR A 38 -24.16 -3.01 20.39
CA THR A 38 -24.37 -1.68 19.83
C THR A 38 -25.30 -0.94 20.78
N THR A 39 -24.73 -0.05 21.59
CA THR A 39 -25.48 0.92 22.37
C THR A 39 -26.49 1.60 21.46
N THR A 40 -27.76 1.54 21.83
CA THR A 40 -28.86 2.31 21.24
C THR A 40 -28.44 3.76 20.98
N PRO A 41 -28.78 4.37 19.83
CA PRO A 41 -28.46 5.76 19.59
C PRO A 41 -29.17 6.60 20.64
N SER A 42 -28.40 7.16 21.58
CA SER A 42 -28.91 8.16 22.50
C SER A 42 -29.35 9.35 21.65
N ARG A 43 -30.66 9.60 21.62
CA ARG A 43 -31.35 10.82 21.16
C ARG A 43 -30.37 11.88 20.65
N SER A 44 -30.10 11.86 19.35
CA SER A 44 -29.26 12.84 18.67
C SER A 44 -29.81 14.24 18.99
N SER A 45 -28.97 15.12 19.54
CA SER A 45 -29.32 16.53 19.63
C SER A 45 -29.53 17.05 18.21
N GLU A 46 -30.48 17.98 18.02
CA GLU A 46 -30.83 18.54 16.70
C GLU A 46 -29.60 19.09 15.93
N TYR A 47 -28.51 19.41 16.65
CA TYR A 47 -27.18 19.76 16.12
C TYR A 47 -26.47 18.67 15.29
N GLU A 48 -26.82 17.38 15.41
CA GLU A 48 -26.25 16.33 14.56
C GLU A 48 -26.87 16.31 13.15
N SER A 49 -28.10 16.84 12.98
CA SER A 49 -28.85 16.76 11.71
C SER A 49 -28.24 17.65 10.61
N GLU A 50 -27.74 18.84 10.95
CA GLU A 50 -27.04 19.72 9.97
C GLU A 50 -25.63 19.21 9.64
N ALA A 51 -24.99 18.49 10.56
CA ALA A 51 -23.67 17.89 10.35
C ALA A 51 -23.74 16.66 9.42
N SER A 52 -24.91 16.02 9.28
CA SER A 52 -25.12 14.90 8.35
C SER A 52 -25.26 15.31 6.89
N GLU A 53 -25.59 16.56 6.58
CA GLU A 53 -25.81 16.99 5.19
C GLU A 53 -24.52 17.35 4.44
N ARG A 54 -23.45 17.71 5.17
CA ARG A 54 -22.16 18.10 4.56
C ARG A 54 -21.25 16.89 4.39
N PRO A 55 -20.48 16.83 3.28
CA PRO A 55 -19.60 15.69 3.06
C PRO A 55 -18.49 15.63 4.10
N ARG A 56 -18.13 14.41 4.52
CA ARG A 56 -17.20 14.17 5.65
C ARG A 56 -15.82 14.78 5.47
N TRP A 57 -15.40 15.01 4.24
CA TRP A 57 -14.11 15.61 3.92
C TRP A 57 -14.06 17.12 4.19
N GLN A 58 -15.21 17.81 4.17
CA GLN A 58 -15.31 19.26 4.32
C GLN A 58 -15.38 19.65 5.80
N GLN A 59 -16.06 18.85 6.62
CA GLN A 59 -16.30 19.11 8.03
C GLN A 59 -15.38 18.32 8.96
N THR A 60 -14.99 18.94 10.08
CA THR A 60 -14.41 18.24 11.22
C THR A 60 -15.51 18.05 12.28
N PRO A 61 -15.68 16.86 12.88
CA PRO A 61 -16.69 16.64 13.92
C PRO A 61 -16.53 17.62 15.10
N ALA A 62 -17.61 18.31 15.47
CA ALA A 62 -17.58 19.37 16.48
C ALA A 62 -17.04 18.88 17.83
N ARG A 63 -17.39 17.66 18.24
CA ARG A 63 -16.93 17.01 19.47
C ARG A 63 -15.41 16.79 19.53
N MET A 64 -14.73 16.77 18.38
CA MET A 64 -13.27 16.62 18.30
C MET A 64 -12.53 17.96 18.29
N ARG A 65 -13.24 19.10 18.13
CA ARG A 65 -12.65 20.43 18.11
C ARG A 65 -12.43 20.92 19.54
N ALA A 66 -11.20 21.32 19.84
CA ALA A 66 -10.90 21.97 21.12
C ALA A 66 -11.51 23.39 21.13
N PRO A 67 -12.15 23.83 22.22
CA PRO A 67 -12.70 25.19 22.33
C PRO A 67 -11.63 26.27 22.19
N ILE A 68 -10.45 26.04 22.78
CA ILE A 68 -9.33 26.99 22.78
C ILE A 68 -8.05 26.24 22.40
N ARG A 69 -7.19 26.91 21.64
CA ARG A 69 -5.88 26.38 21.26
C ARG A 69 -4.87 26.56 22.40
N LEU A 70 -4.31 25.45 22.91
CA LEU A 70 -3.30 25.47 23.98
C LEU A 70 -1.88 25.84 23.51
N ARG A 71 -1.54 25.55 22.25
CA ARG A 71 -0.20 25.83 21.72
C ARG A 71 -0.10 27.24 21.15
N PRO A 72 1.03 27.95 21.32
CA PRO A 72 1.28 29.22 20.65
C PRO A 72 1.07 29.13 19.13
N LEU A 73 0.76 30.26 18.50
CA LEU A 73 0.70 30.34 17.05
C LEU A 73 2.10 30.05 16.48
N PRO A 74 2.19 29.27 15.39
CA PRO A 74 3.47 29.00 14.76
C PRO A 74 4.02 30.32 14.20
N LYS A 75 5.31 30.59 14.41
CA LYS A 75 6.01 31.70 13.77
C LYS A 75 6.35 31.26 12.34
N GLY A 76 5.63 31.75 11.36
CA GLY A 76 5.85 31.43 9.94
C GLY A 76 4.64 31.71 9.07
N PRO A 77 4.78 31.59 7.74
CA PRO A 77 3.67 31.76 6.82
C PRO A 77 2.60 30.69 7.06
N GLU A 78 1.34 31.07 6.87
CA GLU A 78 0.22 30.14 6.94
C GLU A 78 0.24 29.22 5.71
N PHE A 79 0.13 27.91 5.95
CA PHE A 79 0.06 26.92 4.88
C PHE A 79 -1.40 26.73 4.45
N LYS A 80 -1.76 27.30 3.30
CA LYS A 80 -3.10 27.19 2.73
C LYS A 80 -3.30 25.83 2.07
N VAL A 81 -4.35 25.12 2.48
CA VAL A 81 -4.72 23.81 1.95
C VAL A 81 -5.81 23.96 0.88
N ASN A 82 -5.88 23.04 -0.08
CA ASN A 82 -6.94 23.03 -1.08
C ASN A 82 -8.30 22.63 -0.48
N GLU A 83 -9.32 23.42 -0.80
CA GLU A 83 -10.72 23.17 -0.45
C GLU A 83 -11.61 23.02 -1.69
N ASP A 84 -11.09 23.36 -2.88
CA ASP A 84 -11.87 23.37 -4.12
C ASP A 84 -11.92 21.97 -4.73
N PRO A 85 -13.11 21.38 -4.95
CA PRO A 85 -13.26 20.06 -5.58
C PRO A 85 -12.87 20.09 -7.06
N ARG A 86 -13.00 21.23 -7.74
CA ARG A 86 -12.64 21.36 -9.16
C ARG A 86 -11.14 21.16 -9.40
N LYS A 87 -10.29 21.73 -8.54
CA LYS A 87 -8.83 21.55 -8.61
C LYS A 87 -8.42 20.09 -8.40
N LEU A 88 -9.17 19.38 -7.56
CA LEU A 88 -8.99 17.96 -7.32
C LEU A 88 -9.36 17.15 -8.57
N ASP A 89 -10.51 17.43 -9.19
CA ASP A 89 -10.94 16.77 -10.42
C ASP A 89 -9.95 16.98 -11.56
N ASP A 90 -9.37 18.18 -11.68
CA ASP A 90 -8.37 18.48 -12.69
C ASP A 90 -7.08 17.66 -12.50
N ALA A 91 -6.62 17.46 -11.25
CA ALA A 91 -5.49 16.58 -10.97
C ALA A 91 -5.79 15.11 -11.30
N TYR A 92 -7.01 14.62 -11.03
CA TYR A 92 -7.42 13.26 -11.41
C TYR A 92 -7.50 13.08 -12.93
N LYS A 93 -7.99 14.10 -13.66
CA LYS A 93 -7.98 14.10 -15.14
C LYS A 93 -6.56 14.12 -15.69
N GLN A 94 -5.67 14.89 -15.08
CA GLN A 94 -4.27 14.97 -15.50
C GLN A 94 -3.53 13.63 -15.29
N MET A 95 -3.82 12.92 -14.20
CA MET A 95 -3.21 11.63 -13.91
C MET A 95 -3.82 10.47 -14.72
N LEU A 96 -5.15 10.29 -14.63
CA LEU A 96 -5.82 9.12 -15.22
C LEU A 96 -6.21 9.33 -16.69
N GLY A 97 -6.24 10.58 -17.17
CA GLY A 97 -6.69 10.93 -18.50
C GLY A 97 -8.17 11.37 -18.56
N PRO A 98 -8.76 11.44 -19.76
CA PRO A 98 -10.14 11.90 -19.93
C PRO A 98 -11.11 10.98 -19.17
N GLY A 99 -11.94 11.58 -18.31
CA GLY A 99 -12.88 10.85 -17.45
C GLY A 99 -12.28 10.32 -16.13
N GLY A 100 -11.03 10.65 -15.82
CA GLY A 100 -10.36 10.29 -14.57
C GLY A 100 -11.10 10.74 -13.30
N ASP A 101 -11.81 11.86 -13.38
CA ASP A 101 -12.63 12.42 -12.31
C ASP A 101 -13.83 11.55 -11.90
N LYS A 102 -14.31 10.69 -12.81
CA LYS A 102 -15.44 9.77 -12.59
C LYS A 102 -15.01 8.39 -12.14
N VAL A 103 -13.71 8.11 -12.13
CA VAL A 103 -13.19 6.79 -11.74
C VAL A 103 -13.48 6.52 -10.27
N LEU A 104 -13.31 7.52 -9.41
CA LEU A 104 -13.53 7.41 -7.98
C LEU A 104 -14.70 8.28 -7.51
N THR A 105 -15.39 7.83 -6.47
CA THR A 105 -16.38 8.65 -5.76
C THR A 105 -15.74 9.89 -5.14
N GLU A 106 -16.50 10.98 -4.99
CA GLU A 106 -15.96 12.25 -4.47
C GLU A 106 -15.32 12.10 -3.08
N GLU A 107 -15.98 11.37 -2.19
CA GLU A 107 -15.45 11.12 -0.85
C GLU A 107 -14.11 10.37 -0.87
N VAL A 108 -13.99 9.36 -1.74
CA VAL A 108 -12.78 8.56 -1.86
C VAL A 108 -11.66 9.34 -2.53
N LYS A 109 -11.98 10.22 -3.50
CA LYS A 109 -10.98 11.14 -4.10
C LYS A 109 -10.30 11.98 -3.03
N TRP A 110 -11.10 12.53 -2.13
CA TRP A 110 -10.66 13.33 -1.01
C TRP A 110 -9.94 12.52 0.06
N LEU A 111 -10.41 11.31 0.36
CA LEU A 111 -9.77 10.41 1.33
C LEU A 111 -8.38 9.99 0.85
N ALA A 112 -8.23 9.65 -0.44
CA ALA A 112 -6.96 9.26 -1.03
C ALA A 112 -5.90 10.37 -1.00
N ILE A 113 -6.31 11.64 -1.09
CA ILE A 113 -5.39 12.79 -1.18
C ILE A 113 -5.17 13.50 0.18
N THR A 114 -5.82 13.04 1.24
CA THR A 114 -5.63 13.60 2.59
C THR A 114 -4.61 12.80 3.36
N HIS A 115 -3.53 13.45 3.78
CA HIS A 115 -2.49 12.84 4.59
C HIS A 115 -2.81 12.92 6.09
N LYS A 116 -2.33 11.96 6.89
CA LYS A 116 -2.56 11.89 8.35
C LYS A 116 -2.16 13.15 9.13
N SER A 117 -1.20 13.94 8.63
CA SER A 117 -0.80 15.18 9.30
C SER A 117 -1.85 16.30 9.21
N PHE A 118 -2.82 16.20 8.30
CA PHE A 118 -3.91 17.15 8.16
C PHE A 118 -4.95 16.99 9.27
N ASP A 119 -5.33 18.10 9.91
CA ASP A 119 -6.30 18.16 11.02
C ASP A 119 -6.09 17.04 12.07
N HIS A 120 -4.82 16.69 12.33
CA HIS A 120 -4.43 15.61 13.26
C HIS A 120 -5.06 14.24 12.95
N GLY A 121 -5.42 13.98 11.70
CA GLY A 121 -6.08 12.74 11.29
C GLY A 121 -7.51 12.61 11.80
N ARG A 122 -8.16 13.71 12.21
CA ARG A 122 -9.58 13.72 12.60
C ARG A 122 -10.51 13.41 11.44
N ARG A 123 -10.10 13.79 10.23
CA ARG A 123 -10.75 13.41 8.97
C ARG A 123 -10.14 12.11 8.45
N GLY A 124 -10.86 11.45 7.55
CA GLY A 124 -10.33 10.27 6.84
C GLY A 124 -9.02 10.60 6.13
N HIS A 125 -8.02 9.74 6.29
CA HIS A 125 -6.69 9.91 5.71
C HIS A 125 -6.25 8.65 4.96
N ASN A 126 -5.22 8.80 4.15
CA ASN A 126 -4.89 7.89 3.07
C ASN A 126 -3.97 6.70 3.44
N ASP A 127 -3.51 6.58 4.69
CA ASP A 127 -2.49 5.58 5.10
C ASP A 127 -2.84 4.14 4.70
N ARG A 128 -4.09 3.70 4.90
CA ARG A 128 -4.51 2.32 4.58
C ARG A 128 -4.57 2.08 3.08
N LEU A 129 -5.07 3.06 2.32
CA LEU A 129 -5.09 2.99 0.87
C LEU A 129 -3.67 3.00 0.30
N ALA A 130 -2.80 3.85 0.85
CA ALA A 130 -1.40 3.92 0.46
C ALA A 130 -0.66 2.61 0.74
N TYR A 131 -0.95 1.96 1.87
CA TYR A 131 -0.39 0.64 2.18
C TYR A 131 -0.76 -0.39 1.10
N LEU A 132 -2.04 -0.49 0.73
CA LEU A 132 -2.49 -1.42 -0.30
C LEU A 132 -1.89 -1.07 -1.67
N GLY A 133 -1.99 0.19 -2.08
CA GLY A 133 -1.48 0.63 -3.37
C GLY A 133 0.03 0.47 -3.50
N ARG A 134 0.79 0.66 -2.42
CA ARG A 134 2.22 0.36 -2.38
C ARG A 134 2.49 -1.11 -2.70
N ARG A 135 1.74 -2.06 -2.12
CA ARG A 135 1.90 -3.50 -2.43
C ARG A 135 1.59 -3.84 -3.87
N ILE A 136 0.58 -3.19 -4.45
CA ILE A 136 0.22 -3.36 -5.87
C ILE A 136 1.37 -2.86 -6.76
N VAL A 137 1.90 -1.67 -6.48
CA VAL A 137 3.01 -1.10 -7.25
C VAL A 137 4.28 -1.92 -7.11
N GLU A 138 4.63 -2.36 -5.90
CA GLU A 138 5.75 -3.27 -5.63
C GLU A 138 5.64 -4.53 -6.50
N LEU A 139 4.48 -5.21 -6.46
CA LEU A 139 4.22 -6.40 -7.28
C LEU A 139 4.33 -6.14 -8.79
N GLN A 140 3.73 -5.06 -9.29
CA GLN A 140 3.79 -4.71 -10.71
C GLN A 140 5.22 -4.34 -11.14
N THR A 141 6.00 -3.75 -10.24
CA THR A 141 7.42 -3.45 -10.47
C THR A 141 8.23 -4.74 -10.54
N SER A 142 7.99 -5.69 -9.62
CA SER A 142 8.61 -7.02 -9.69
C SER A 142 8.29 -7.71 -11.02
N HIS A 143 7.04 -7.65 -11.47
CA HIS A 143 6.64 -8.23 -12.75
C HIS A 143 7.32 -7.53 -13.95
N ALA A 144 7.43 -6.20 -13.91
CA ALA A 144 8.13 -5.44 -14.95
C ALA A 144 9.64 -5.75 -14.99
N LEU A 145 10.27 -5.94 -13.84
CA LEU A 145 11.68 -6.33 -13.73
C LEU A 145 11.92 -7.74 -14.28
N LEU A 146 11.03 -8.70 -13.97
CA LEU A 146 11.10 -10.06 -14.50
C LEU A 146 11.01 -10.11 -16.04
N ASN A 147 10.18 -9.25 -16.63
CA ASN A 147 9.99 -9.18 -18.08
C ASN A 147 10.95 -8.21 -18.78
N SER A 148 11.78 -7.49 -18.02
CA SER A 148 12.77 -6.58 -18.61
C SER A 148 13.86 -7.39 -19.32
N PRO A 149 14.40 -6.90 -20.45
CA PRO A 149 15.47 -7.60 -21.16
C PRO A 149 16.72 -7.64 -20.29
N GLN A 150 16.94 -8.78 -19.65
CA GLN A 150 18.15 -9.06 -18.88
C GLN A 150 19.20 -9.69 -19.78
N VAL A 151 20.48 -9.61 -19.38
CA VAL A 151 21.55 -10.33 -20.08
C VAL A 151 21.27 -11.82 -19.92
N GLU A 152 20.76 -12.44 -20.97
CA GLU A 152 20.53 -13.88 -20.99
C GLU A 152 21.86 -14.60 -20.86
N GLY A 153 22.07 -15.26 -19.72
CA GLY A 153 23.14 -16.21 -19.55
C GLY A 153 23.93 -16.06 -18.26
N TRP A 154 25.00 -16.84 -18.22
CA TRP A 154 25.91 -16.90 -17.11
C TRP A 154 26.50 -15.51 -16.79
N PRO A 155 26.58 -15.07 -15.51
CA PRO A 155 27.18 -13.78 -15.14
C PRO A 155 28.57 -13.62 -15.75
N LYS A 156 28.77 -12.63 -16.61
CA LYS A 156 30.05 -12.46 -17.31
C LYS A 156 30.93 -11.45 -16.59
N ASP A 157 32.22 -11.73 -16.51
CA ASP A 157 33.23 -10.75 -16.09
C ASP A 157 33.34 -9.61 -17.10
N SER A 158 34.06 -8.55 -16.76
CA SER A 158 34.38 -7.42 -17.64
C SER A 158 35.08 -7.84 -18.95
N ALA A 159 35.67 -9.03 -19.00
CA ALA A 159 36.27 -9.63 -20.20
C ALA A 159 35.29 -10.53 -21.01
N GLY A 160 34.00 -10.57 -20.66
CA GLY A 160 32.97 -11.37 -21.34
C GLY A 160 33.03 -12.87 -21.05
N ARG A 161 33.88 -13.32 -20.12
CA ARG A 161 34.02 -14.72 -19.71
C ARG A 161 32.97 -15.07 -18.65
N PRO A 162 32.42 -16.29 -18.64
CA PRO A 162 31.52 -16.72 -17.58
C PRO A 162 32.26 -16.73 -16.24
N MET A 163 31.77 -15.95 -15.27
CA MET A 163 32.34 -15.80 -13.94
C MET A 163 32.26 -17.13 -13.17
N PRO A 164 33.37 -17.81 -12.88
CA PRO A 164 33.31 -19.12 -12.23
C PRO A 164 32.66 -19.00 -10.85
N ASP A 165 31.68 -19.88 -10.58
CA ASP A 165 31.16 -20.06 -9.22
C ASP A 165 32.29 -20.57 -8.32
N GLU A 166 32.25 -20.21 -7.04
CA GLU A 166 33.28 -20.58 -6.04
C GLU A 166 33.52 -22.09 -5.98
N PHE A 167 32.47 -22.89 -6.27
CA PHE A 167 32.52 -24.35 -6.26
C PHE A 167 32.49 -24.96 -7.67
N GLY A 168 32.67 -24.16 -8.72
CA GLY A 168 32.65 -24.61 -10.12
C GLY A 168 31.31 -25.19 -10.58
N ARG A 169 30.21 -24.91 -9.87
CA ARG A 169 28.86 -25.39 -10.24
C ARG A 169 28.32 -24.61 -11.41
N ARG A 170 27.53 -25.26 -12.26
CA ARG A 170 26.82 -24.61 -13.38
C ARG A 170 25.36 -24.32 -12.98
N PRO A 171 24.86 -23.07 -13.09
CA PRO A 171 23.48 -22.75 -12.83
C PRO A 171 22.61 -23.38 -13.91
N PHE A 172 21.41 -23.77 -13.49
CA PHE A 172 20.41 -24.31 -14.40
C PHE A 172 19.84 -23.18 -15.27
N LEU A 173 19.97 -23.33 -16.60
CA LEU A 173 19.49 -22.35 -17.57
C LEU A 173 18.12 -22.79 -18.08
N HIS A 174 17.09 -22.00 -17.77
CA HIS A 174 15.72 -22.23 -18.24
C HIS A 174 15.06 -20.90 -18.56
N ALA A 175 14.23 -20.86 -19.60
CA ALA A 175 13.57 -19.63 -20.06
C ALA A 175 12.75 -18.95 -18.94
N ALA A 176 12.08 -19.72 -18.08
CA ALA A 176 11.33 -19.17 -16.95
C ALA A 176 12.21 -18.57 -15.81
N LEU A 177 13.52 -18.82 -15.81
CA LEU A 177 14.45 -18.32 -14.77
C LEU A 177 15.30 -17.14 -15.26
N SER A 178 15.25 -16.77 -16.55
CA SER A 178 16.13 -15.76 -17.14
C SER A 178 15.94 -14.36 -16.53
N GLY A 179 14.73 -14.01 -16.11
CA GLY A 179 14.41 -12.72 -15.50
C GLY A 179 14.67 -12.62 -13.99
N LEU A 180 14.84 -13.75 -13.29
CA LEU A 180 15.02 -13.77 -11.83
C LEU A 180 16.25 -13.01 -11.32
N PRO A 181 17.41 -13.00 -12.00
CA PRO A 181 18.58 -12.24 -11.54
C PRO A 181 18.33 -10.72 -11.44
N GLY A 182 17.40 -10.19 -12.24
CA GLY A 182 17.01 -8.77 -12.17
C GLY A 182 16.03 -8.45 -11.04
N LEU A 183 15.40 -9.45 -10.45
CA LEU A 183 14.46 -9.29 -9.33
C LEU A 183 15.21 -9.29 -7.99
N THR A 184 15.87 -8.18 -7.70
CA THR A 184 16.49 -7.94 -6.39
C THR A 184 15.72 -6.87 -5.63
N LYS A 185 15.77 -6.91 -4.29
CA LYS A 185 15.12 -5.90 -3.44
C LYS A 185 15.72 -4.52 -3.68
N GLU A 186 17.03 -4.49 -3.97
CA GLU A 186 17.78 -3.30 -4.30
C GLU A 186 17.27 -2.70 -5.61
N ALA A 187 17.11 -3.51 -6.66
CA ALA A 187 16.57 -3.06 -7.94
C ALA A 187 15.14 -2.52 -7.80
N GLU A 188 14.28 -3.24 -7.08
CA GLU A 188 12.91 -2.77 -6.80
C GLU A 188 12.91 -1.44 -6.04
N SER A 189 13.73 -1.33 -4.99
CA SER A 189 13.84 -0.09 -4.19
C SER A 189 14.39 1.09 -4.99
N GLN A 190 15.29 0.84 -5.94
CA GLN A 190 15.85 1.87 -6.82
C GLN A 190 14.83 2.35 -7.86
N VAL A 191 13.95 1.46 -8.33
CA VAL A 191 12.84 1.83 -9.20
C VAL A 191 11.81 2.66 -8.44
N LEU A 192 11.45 2.23 -7.23
CA LEU A 192 10.41 2.84 -6.39
C LEU A 192 10.94 3.90 -5.42
N ASP A 193 12.14 4.44 -5.68
CA ASP A 193 12.69 5.48 -4.83
C ASP A 193 11.84 6.76 -4.90
N LYS A 194 11.65 7.39 -3.75
CA LYS A 194 10.84 8.61 -3.61
C LYS A 194 11.35 9.75 -4.49
N THR A 195 12.65 9.79 -4.76
CA THR A 195 13.27 10.81 -5.62
C THR A 195 12.82 10.70 -7.08
N ARG A 196 12.45 9.50 -7.53
CA ARG A 196 11.91 9.24 -8.87
C ARG A 196 10.39 9.39 -8.94
N LEU A 197 9.71 8.98 -7.87
CA LEU A 197 8.24 9.02 -7.81
C LEU A 197 7.67 10.41 -7.51
N ALA A 198 8.36 11.22 -6.69
CA ALA A 198 7.88 12.56 -6.36
C ALA A 198 7.74 13.48 -7.60
N PRO A 199 8.71 13.55 -8.53
CA PRO A 199 8.53 14.30 -9.78
C PRO A 199 7.35 13.82 -10.63
N ILE A 200 7.02 12.52 -10.61
CA ILE A 200 5.85 11.99 -11.32
C ILE A 200 4.56 12.49 -10.66
N ALA A 201 4.47 12.44 -9.33
CA ALA A 201 3.33 12.97 -8.58
C ALA A 201 3.17 14.49 -8.77
N GLU A 202 4.27 15.25 -8.81
CA GLU A 202 4.28 16.68 -9.12
C GLU A 202 3.80 16.97 -10.55
N ARG A 203 4.22 16.17 -11.54
CA ARG A 203 3.72 16.27 -12.93
C ARG A 203 2.23 16.05 -13.04
N TYR A 204 1.62 15.32 -12.11
CA TYR A 204 0.17 15.14 -12.02
C TYR A 204 -0.54 16.21 -11.15
N GLY A 205 0.21 17.15 -10.56
CA GLY A 205 -0.33 18.23 -9.73
C GLY A 205 -0.76 17.79 -8.33
N LEU A 206 -0.30 16.62 -7.86
CA LEU A 206 -0.67 16.11 -6.53
C LEU A 206 -0.08 16.96 -5.40
N ASP A 207 1.06 17.61 -5.62
CA ASP A 207 1.71 18.53 -4.66
C ASP A 207 0.78 19.67 -4.22
N LYS A 208 -0.01 20.22 -5.16
CA LYS A 208 -0.90 21.37 -4.93
C LYS A 208 -2.24 20.99 -4.31
N VAL A 209 -2.71 19.77 -4.58
CA VAL A 209 -4.04 19.31 -4.16
C VAL A 209 -4.00 18.54 -2.85
N THR A 210 -2.85 17.92 -2.52
CA THR A 210 -2.68 17.12 -1.31
C THR A 210 -2.93 17.93 -0.04
N ARG A 211 -3.78 17.39 0.84
CA ARG A 211 -4.11 18.01 2.12
C ARG A 211 -3.19 17.46 3.19
N TRP A 212 -2.25 18.29 3.62
CA TRP A 212 -1.28 17.93 4.65
C TRP A 212 -0.88 19.15 5.47
N LYS A 213 -0.10 18.91 6.52
CA LYS A 213 0.50 19.97 7.33
C LYS A 213 2.02 19.83 7.34
N PRO A 214 2.77 20.78 6.75
CA PRO A 214 4.24 20.74 6.78
C PRO A 214 4.77 21.02 8.18
N LYS A 215 5.99 20.52 8.46
CA LYS A 215 6.72 20.84 9.68
C LYS A 215 7.12 22.32 9.70
N GLN A 216 7.60 22.82 8.56
CA GLN A 216 7.94 24.22 8.32
C GLN A 216 7.35 24.66 6.99
N ALA A 217 6.52 25.71 7.00
CA ALA A 217 5.85 26.18 5.78
C ALA A 217 6.81 26.89 4.80
N ALA A 218 7.95 27.38 5.29
CA ALA A 218 8.98 28.01 4.45
C ALA A 218 9.85 26.98 3.69
N ASP A 219 10.04 25.78 4.25
CA ASP A 219 10.80 24.70 3.63
C ASP A 219 9.95 23.43 3.52
N LEU A 220 9.31 23.29 2.35
CA LEU A 220 8.45 22.14 2.04
C LEU A 220 9.27 20.87 1.75
N LYS A 221 10.47 21.01 1.17
CA LYS A 221 11.35 19.88 0.87
C LYS A 221 11.86 19.25 2.16
N GLY A 222 12.40 20.05 3.09
CA GLY A 222 12.79 19.59 4.43
C GLY A 222 11.61 19.09 5.28
N SER A 223 10.38 19.49 4.94
CA SER A 223 9.15 18.98 5.57
C SER A 223 8.67 17.64 5.01
N GLY A 224 9.31 17.10 3.97
CA GLY A 224 9.02 15.77 3.42
C GLY A 224 7.90 15.71 2.39
N ILE A 225 7.74 16.77 1.58
CA ILE A 225 6.72 16.82 0.50
C ILE A 225 6.79 15.61 -0.44
N ASP A 226 7.99 15.16 -0.82
CA ASP A 226 8.22 14.01 -1.71
C ASP A 226 7.56 12.73 -1.20
N GLY A 227 7.69 12.48 0.11
CA GLY A 227 7.09 11.32 0.76
C GLY A 227 5.57 11.39 0.77
N ILE A 228 5.02 12.58 0.94
CA ILE A 228 3.57 12.83 0.98
C ILE A 228 2.96 12.74 -0.42
N ALA A 229 3.63 13.29 -1.43
CA ALA A 229 3.23 13.18 -2.83
C ALA A 229 3.26 11.71 -3.29
N THR A 230 4.33 10.99 -2.97
CA THR A 230 4.46 9.55 -3.27
C THR A 230 3.40 8.71 -2.54
N THR A 231 3.14 9.00 -1.26
CA THR A 231 2.08 8.32 -0.49
C THR A 231 0.70 8.55 -1.09
N SER A 232 0.44 9.77 -1.58
CA SER A 232 -0.81 10.13 -2.24
C SER A 232 -0.95 9.46 -3.61
N LEU A 233 0.15 9.27 -4.33
CA LEU A 233 0.16 8.49 -5.57
C LEU A 233 -0.20 7.02 -5.29
N TYR A 234 0.39 6.41 -4.24
CA TYR A 234 0.03 5.05 -3.84
C TYR A 234 -1.42 4.91 -3.37
N SER A 235 -1.93 5.86 -2.59
CA SER A 235 -3.30 5.77 -2.09
C SER A 235 -4.35 5.83 -3.18
N ILE A 236 -4.11 6.57 -4.26
CA ILE A 236 -5.04 6.62 -5.39
C ILE A 236 -5.11 5.26 -6.08
N ILE A 237 -3.99 4.59 -6.28
CA ILE A 237 -3.96 3.22 -6.84
C ILE A 237 -4.69 2.25 -5.93
N GLY A 238 -4.48 2.35 -4.62
CA GLY A 238 -5.19 1.54 -3.63
C GLY A 238 -6.70 1.77 -3.65
N ALA A 239 -7.14 3.03 -3.85
CA ALA A 239 -8.56 3.35 -4.03
C ALA A 239 -9.13 2.74 -5.30
N ILE A 240 -8.43 2.87 -6.43
CA ILE A 240 -8.84 2.30 -7.72
C ILE A 240 -8.96 0.78 -7.62
N ALA A 241 -8.02 0.12 -6.94
CA ALA A 241 -8.04 -1.33 -6.75
C ALA A 241 -9.28 -1.81 -5.98
N LEU A 242 -9.74 -1.02 -4.99
CA LEU A 242 -10.91 -1.37 -4.19
C LEU A 242 -12.24 -1.02 -4.89
N GLU A 243 -12.32 0.08 -5.64
CA GLU A 243 -13.57 0.48 -6.32
C GLU A 243 -13.75 -0.18 -7.69
N ARG A 244 -12.66 -0.38 -8.45
CA ARG A 244 -12.70 -0.84 -9.85
C ARG A 244 -12.04 -2.20 -10.07
N GLY A 245 -11.38 -2.74 -9.04
CA GLY A 245 -10.72 -4.04 -9.08
C GLY A 245 -9.23 -3.97 -9.45
N GLY A 246 -8.53 -5.09 -9.23
CA GLY A 246 -7.08 -5.19 -9.40
C GLY A 246 -6.62 -5.03 -10.85
N GLU A 247 -7.40 -5.48 -11.83
CA GLU A 247 -7.03 -5.36 -13.25
C GLU A 247 -6.94 -3.89 -13.69
N ALA A 248 -7.94 -3.08 -13.34
CA ALA A 248 -7.95 -1.65 -13.62
C ALA A 248 -6.77 -0.94 -12.94
N ALA A 249 -6.50 -1.27 -11.68
CA ALA A 249 -5.35 -0.73 -10.96
C ALA A 249 -4.01 -1.11 -11.61
N ASN A 250 -3.85 -2.36 -12.06
CA ASN A 250 -2.62 -2.81 -12.73
C ASN A 250 -2.35 -2.03 -14.02
N LYS A 251 -3.38 -1.82 -14.85
CA LYS A 251 -3.26 -1.00 -16.08
C LYS A 251 -2.82 0.42 -15.76
N VAL A 252 -3.45 1.05 -14.75
CA VAL A 252 -3.09 2.41 -14.31
C VAL A 252 -1.64 2.46 -13.80
N VAL A 253 -1.18 1.46 -13.04
CA VAL A 253 0.21 1.41 -12.55
C VAL A 253 1.20 1.29 -13.71
N GLN A 254 0.93 0.42 -14.67
CA GLN A 254 1.78 0.22 -15.83
C GLN A 254 1.90 1.52 -16.65
N GLU A 255 0.76 2.12 -17.01
CA GLU A 255 0.72 3.31 -17.87
C GLU A 255 1.18 4.60 -17.19
N LYS A 256 0.79 4.82 -15.92
CA LYS A 256 0.96 6.12 -15.23
C LYS A 256 2.16 6.16 -14.30
N ILE A 257 2.76 5.02 -13.95
CA ILE A 257 3.91 4.98 -13.04
C ILE A 257 5.09 4.32 -13.71
N LEU A 258 4.94 3.09 -14.19
CA LEU A 258 6.07 2.31 -14.71
C LEU A 258 6.53 2.81 -16.10
N THR A 259 5.61 3.21 -16.99
CA THR A 259 5.98 3.79 -18.29
C THR A 259 6.79 5.08 -18.17
N PRO A 260 6.39 6.07 -17.33
CA PRO A 260 7.23 7.24 -17.04
C PRO A 260 8.60 6.91 -16.42
N LEU A 261 8.74 5.75 -15.76
CA LEU A 261 10.00 5.27 -15.18
C LEU A 261 10.89 4.53 -16.20
N GLY A 262 10.42 4.34 -17.44
CA GLY A 262 11.19 3.75 -18.54
C GLY A 262 10.82 2.30 -18.89
N PHE A 263 9.78 1.73 -18.28
CA PHE A 263 9.31 0.38 -18.62
C PHE A 263 8.33 0.41 -19.79
N SER A 264 8.52 -0.48 -20.76
CA SER A 264 7.57 -0.72 -21.85
C SER A 264 6.72 -1.96 -21.55
N PHE A 265 5.43 -1.86 -21.84
CA PHE A 265 4.49 -2.96 -21.73
C PHE A 265 3.86 -3.18 -23.11
N THR A 266 3.83 -4.42 -23.59
CA THR A 266 3.06 -4.79 -24.78
C THR A 266 1.59 -4.91 -24.36
N SER A 267 0.74 -4.04 -24.92
CA SER A 267 -0.70 -4.06 -24.71
C SER A 267 -1.38 -5.25 -25.37
#